data_AF-A0A929SFQ7-F1
#
_entry.id   AF-A0A929SFQ7-F1
#
_cell.length_a   1.000
_cell.length_b   1.000
_cell.length_c   1.000
_cell.angle_alpha   90.00
_cell.angle_beta   90.00
_cell.angle_gamma   90.00
#
_symmetry.space_group_name_H-M   'P 1'
#
loop_
_entity.id
_entity.type
_entity.pdbx_description
1 polymer ?
#
loop_
_entity_poly.entity_id
_entity_poly.type
_entity_poly.pdbx_seq_one_letter_code
_entity_poly.pdbx_strand_id
1 'polypeptide(L)'
;MYEESGLKVDDYCAQHGLSRNAYFYWLRKVKEAALTQSGFVEVRQQVEVSSCYPSPKLTASVNEIVLGIDENTPMDLLANVIKVLKNA
;
A
#
# COMPACT_ATOMS: atom_id res chain seq x y z
N MET A 1 17.83 -19.36 -9.07
CA MET A 1 19.29 -19.44 -9.24
C MET A 1 19.93 -18.62 -8.12
N TYR A 2 21.14 -18.96 -7.66
CA TYR A 2 21.93 -18.01 -6.86
C TYR A 2 22.59 -17.06 -7.86
N GLU A 3 22.14 -15.80 -7.89
CA GLU A 3 22.43 -14.87 -9.00
C GLU A 3 23.89 -14.40 -9.06
N GLU A 4 24.70 -14.62 -8.02
CA GLU A 4 26.11 -14.22 -8.02
C GLU A 4 27.08 -15.26 -8.60
N SER A 5 26.72 -16.56 -8.58
CA SER A 5 27.61 -17.64 -9.06
C SER A 5 27.05 -18.42 -10.25
N GLY A 6 25.83 -18.10 -10.71
CA GLY A 6 25.15 -18.83 -11.79
C GLY A 6 24.74 -20.26 -11.44
N LEU A 7 25.01 -20.70 -10.20
CA LEU A 7 24.75 -22.05 -9.72
C LEU A 7 23.28 -22.18 -9.26
N LYS A 8 22.67 -23.36 -9.44
CA LYS A 8 21.36 -23.62 -8.83
C LYS A 8 21.53 -23.77 -7.32
N VAL A 9 20.51 -23.30 -6.59
CA VAL A 9 20.49 -23.38 -5.12
C VAL A 9 20.65 -24.82 -4.64
N ASP A 10 20.09 -25.78 -5.37
CA ASP A 10 20.20 -27.21 -5.04
C ASP A 10 21.64 -27.71 -5.14
N ASP A 11 22.37 -27.34 -6.19
CA ASP A 11 23.77 -27.73 -6.39
C ASP A 11 24.68 -27.11 -5.32
N TYR A 12 24.41 -25.86 -4.94
CA TYR A 12 25.10 -25.19 -3.83
C TYR A 12 24.83 -25.90 -2.50
N CYS A 13 23.56 -26.21 -2.22
CA CYS A 13 23.17 -26.90 -0.99
C CYS A 13 23.84 -28.28 -0.88
N ALA A 14 23.89 -29.04 -1.98
CA ALA A 14 24.54 -30.34 -2.03
C ALA A 14 26.06 -30.25 -1.78
N GLN A 15 26.75 -29.29 -2.40
CA GLN A 15 28.20 -29.08 -2.22
C GLN A 15 28.58 -28.69 -0.79
N HIS A 16 27.72 -27.93 -0.10
CA HIS A 16 27.98 -27.39 1.22
C HIS A 16 27.29 -28.16 2.36
N GLY A 17 26.65 -29.29 2.06
CA GLY A 17 25.94 -30.11 3.06
C GLY A 17 24.77 -29.37 3.73
N LEU A 18 24.18 -28.40 3.05
CA LEU A 18 23.06 -27.60 3.54
C LEU A 18 21.74 -28.19 3.06
N SER A 19 20.71 -28.11 3.89
CA SER A 19 19.33 -28.31 3.41
C SER A 19 18.86 -27.04 2.70
N ARG A 20 17.98 -27.20 1.70
CA ARG A 20 17.38 -26.07 0.97
C ARG A 20 16.69 -25.08 1.91
N ASN A 21 16.02 -25.58 2.94
CA ASN A 21 15.35 -24.75 3.93
C ASN A 21 16.33 -23.96 4.79
N ALA A 22 17.44 -24.58 5.23
CA ALA A 22 18.49 -23.89 5.97
C ALA A 22 19.12 -22.76 5.14
N TYR A 23 19.36 -23.03 3.86
CA TYR A 23 19.87 -22.02 2.94
C TYR A 23 18.96 -20.77 2.88
N PHE A 24 17.66 -20.94 2.62
CA PHE A 24 16.74 -19.79 2.58
C PHE A 24 16.55 -19.11 3.93
N TYR A 25 16.59 -19.89 5.03
CA TYR A 25 16.53 -19.34 6.37
C TYR A 25 17.71 -18.39 6.64
N TRP A 26 18.94 -18.82 6.34
CA TRP A 26 20.12 -18.00 6.53
C TRP A 26 20.18 -16.83 5.54
N LEU A 27 19.77 -17.04 4.29
CA LEU A 27 19.67 -15.96 3.31
C LEU A 27 18.74 -14.84 3.79
N ARG A 28 17.58 -15.21 4.36
CA ARG A 28 16.67 -14.24 4.98
C ARG A 28 17.34 -13.51 6.14
N LYS A 29 18.05 -14.22 7.02
CA LYS A 29 18.75 -13.62 8.17
C LYS A 29 19.84 -12.62 7.76
N VAL A 30 20.61 -12.93 6.71
CA VAL A 30 21.62 -12.01 6.17
C VAL A 30 20.96 -10.76 5.59
N LYS A 31 19.86 -10.92 4.85
CA LYS A 31 19.09 -9.76 4.33
C LYS A 31 18.52 -8.89 5.44
N GLU A 32 17.94 -9.50 6.48
CA GLU A 32 17.45 -8.80 7.68
C GLU A 32 18.58 -8.01 8.38
N ALA A 33 19.75 -8.62 8.55
CA ALA A 33 20.89 -7.97 9.17
C ALA A 33 21.43 -6.80 8.33
N ALA A 34 21.51 -6.97 7.01
CA ALA A 34 21.93 -5.91 6.09
C ALA A 34 20.95 -4.72 6.09
N LEU A 35 19.64 -4.98 6.13
CA LEU A 35 18.60 -3.95 6.25
C LEU A 35 18.66 -3.22 7.60
N THR A 36 18.95 -3.95 8.69
CA THR A 36 19.09 -3.33 10.02
C THR A 36 20.33 -2.43 10.08
N GLN A 37 21.43 -2.84 9.46
CA GLN A 37 22.68 -2.06 9.42
C GLN A 37 22.60 -0.85 8.49
N SER A 38 21.78 -0.89 7.44
CA SER A 38 21.64 0.22 6.51
C SER A 38 20.87 1.41 7.12
N GLY A 39 20.29 1.26 8.32
CA GLY A 39 19.60 2.35 9.02
C GLY A 39 18.24 2.71 8.44
N PHE A 40 17.77 1.97 7.43
CA PHE A 40 16.44 2.13 6.87
C PHE A 40 15.45 1.33 7.70
N VAL A 41 14.56 2.04 8.41
CA VAL A 41 13.42 1.40 9.08
C VAL A 41 12.32 1.18 8.03
N GLU A 42 11.69 0.01 8.06
CA GLU A 42 10.47 -0.22 7.28
C GLU A 42 9.39 0.74 7.81
N VAL A 43 9.20 1.85 7.10
CA VAL A 43 7.99 2.64 7.26
C VAL A 43 6.88 1.72 6.78
N ARG A 44 6.10 1.16 7.70
CA ARG A 44 4.78 0.63 7.34
C ARG A 44 4.10 1.79 6.66
N GLN A 45 4.03 1.73 5.34
CA GLN A 45 3.27 2.68 4.56
C GLN A 45 1.89 2.61 5.20
N GLN A 46 1.56 3.62 6.01
CA GLN A 46 0.16 3.92 6.24
C GLN A 46 -0.33 4.03 4.82
N VAL A 47 -1.20 3.10 4.43
CA VAL A 47 -2.00 3.28 3.24
C VAL A 47 -2.74 4.57 3.56
N GLU A 48 -2.12 5.69 3.20
CA GLU A 48 -2.86 6.83 2.73
C GLU A 48 -3.71 6.19 1.66
N VAL A 49 -4.96 5.93 2.05
CA VAL A 49 -6.03 5.73 1.11
C VAL A 49 -6.01 7.03 0.33
N SER A 50 -5.12 7.10 -0.67
CA SER A 50 -5.17 8.06 -1.75
C SER A 50 -6.54 7.82 -2.29
N SER A 51 -7.48 8.62 -1.80
CA SER A 51 -8.88 8.40 -1.99
C SER A 51 -9.03 8.38 -3.49
N CYS A 52 -9.43 7.25 -4.06
CA CYS A 52 -9.66 7.08 -5.49
C CYS A 52 -10.91 7.88 -5.92
N TYR A 53 -11.26 8.93 -5.17
CA TYR A 53 -12.31 9.85 -5.50
C TYR A 53 -11.71 10.88 -6.44
N PRO A 54 -12.21 10.98 -7.67
CA PRO A 54 -11.84 12.09 -8.54
C PRO A 54 -12.14 13.39 -7.79
N SER A 55 -11.24 14.37 -7.93
CA SER A 55 -11.48 15.72 -7.43
C SER A 55 -12.84 16.19 -7.94
N PRO A 56 -13.73 16.70 -7.06
CA PRO A 56 -15.07 17.08 -7.48
C PRO A 56 -15.00 18.19 -8.53
N LYS A 57 -15.86 18.10 -9.56
CA LYS A 57 -15.94 19.09 -10.64
C LYS A 57 -16.54 20.41 -10.17
N LEU A 58 -17.46 20.33 -9.21
CA LEU A 58 -18.10 21.48 -8.59
C LEU A 58 -18.14 21.28 -7.08
N THR A 59 -17.96 22.36 -6.32
CA THR A 59 -18.17 22.35 -4.87
C THR A 59 -19.26 23.34 -4.51
N ALA A 60 -20.11 22.96 -3.56
CA ALA A 60 -21.15 23.81 -3.00
C ALA A 60 -21.06 23.76 -1.47
N SER A 61 -21.24 24.89 -0.81
CA SER A 61 -21.20 24.99 0.65
C SER A 61 -22.58 25.32 1.22
N VAL A 62 -22.99 24.59 2.26
CA VAL A 62 -24.16 24.91 3.08
C VAL A 62 -23.69 24.97 4.52
N ASN A 63 -23.77 26.15 5.14
CA ASN A 63 -23.14 26.44 6.43
C ASN A 63 -21.64 26.09 6.39
N GLU A 64 -21.17 25.28 7.34
CA GLU A 64 -19.77 24.82 7.47
C GLU A 64 -19.47 23.54 6.67
N ILE A 65 -20.42 23.03 5.88
CA ILE A 65 -20.29 21.76 5.15
C ILE A 65 -20.04 22.03 3.67
N VAL A 66 -18.97 21.45 3.12
CA VAL A 66 -18.61 21.52 1.69
C VAL A 66 -18.96 20.20 1.02
N LEU A 67 -19.80 20.27 -0.02
CA LEU A 67 -20.22 19.14 -0.82
C LEU A 67 -19.48 19.15 -2.17
N GLY A 68 -18.79 18.05 -2.48
CA GLY A 68 -18.25 17.80 -3.81
C GLY A 68 -19.32 17.18 -4.72
N ILE A 69 -19.50 17.73 -5.90
CA ILE A 69 -20.49 17.31 -6.89
C ILE A 69 -19.75 16.91 -8.17
N ASP A 70 -20.04 15.71 -8.64
CA ASP A 70 -19.58 15.17 -9.92
C ASP A 70 -20.77 14.94 -10.88
N GLU A 71 -20.48 14.76 -12.18
CA GLU A 71 -21.50 14.48 -13.21
C GLU A 71 -22.32 13.22 -12.94
N ASN A 72 -21.75 12.27 -12.20
CA ASN A 72 -22.42 11.02 -11.83
C ASN A 72 -23.29 11.15 -10.56
N THR A 73 -23.41 12.35 -9.97
CA THR A 73 -24.19 12.56 -8.75
C THR A 73 -25.69 12.57 -9.08
N PRO A 74 -26.49 11.61 -8.60
CA PRO A 74 -27.93 11.60 -8.87
C PRO A 74 -28.62 12.79 -8.22
N MET A 75 -29.53 13.44 -8.96
CA MET A 75 -30.22 14.65 -8.48
C MET A 75 -31.06 14.40 -7.22
N ASP A 76 -31.69 13.23 -7.10
CA ASP A 76 -32.48 12.86 -5.91
C ASP A 76 -31.61 12.73 -4.66
N LEU A 77 -30.39 12.19 -4.80
CA LEU A 77 -29.42 12.10 -3.71
C LEU A 77 -29.00 13.51 -3.27
N LEU A 78 -28.67 14.37 -4.23
CA LEU A 78 -28.30 15.76 -3.97
C LEU A 78 -29.43 16.51 -3.25
N ALA A 79 -30.68 16.38 -3.73
CA ALA A 79 -31.85 17.01 -3.12
C ALA A 79 -32.09 16.52 -1.67
N ASN A 80 -31.95 15.21 -1.44
CA ASN A 80 -32.10 14.63 -0.11
C ASN A 80 -31.03 15.14 0.86
N VAL A 81 -29.76 15.19 0.42
CA VAL A 81 -28.65 15.72 1.22
C VAL A 81 -28.92 17.18 1.57
N ILE A 82 -29.26 18.03 0.59
CA ILE A 82 -29.55 19.45 0.83
C ILE A 82 -30.75 19.62 1.77
N LYS A 83 -31.80 18.80 1.63
CA LYS A 83 -32.96 18.83 2.52
C LYS A 83 -32.61 18.51 3.97
N VAL A 84 -31.73 17.52 4.20
CA VAL A 84 -31.23 17.20 5.55
C VAL A 84 -30.41 18.37 6.09
N LEU A 85 -29.47 18.89 5.29
CA LEU A 85 -28.59 19.99 5.69
C LEU A 85 -29.34 21.29 6.00
N LYS A 86 -30.47 21.55 5.33
CA LYS A 86 -31.32 22.72 5.61
C LYS A 86 -31.96 22.70 7.00
N ASN A 87 -32.12 21.51 7.60
CA ASN A 87 -32.73 21.34 8.92
C ASN A 87 -31.69 21.07 10.02
N ALA A 88 -30.40 21.18 9.70
CA ALA A 88 -29.29 20.97 10.63
C ALA A 88 -28.89 22.25 11.37
#